data_AF-A0A7R8ASX9-F1
#
_entry.id   AF-A0A7R8ASX9-F1
#
_cell.length_a   1.000
_cell.length_b   1.000
_cell.length_c   1.000
_cell.angle_alpha   90.00
_cell.angle_beta   90.00
_cell.angle_gamma   90.00
#
_symmetry.space_group_name_H-M   'P 1'
#
loop_
_entity.id
_entity.type
_entity.pdbx_description
1 polymer ?
#
loop_
_entity_poly.entity_id
_entity_poly.type
_entity_poly.pdbx_seq_one_letter_code
_entity_poly.pdbx_strand_id
1 'polypeptide(L)'
;MAPQQEPQELPTEKVQSPDVKDLGSVNKREIDSSDESQYDFESAEFKNIPELVRTVVSFEDDPSLPVLTFRSILLSAIFCAIGSIVSQLSYFRTTYAPFPVFFVILASDPLGRFLARILPAYKVPLGRFSFSLNPGPWSTKEHAIVGIAANAGSQGQWATFLPTNAALYYDITMNPAVALFFGWGSSLLGFAFAAMVRSLLIDDPEFMFPLSLQQVTLYRSMDTRNRSEQKRARDQMKMFWILLLATFVWQFLPEYLFPFVASLAPLCWFASRNHAVNFIGAGRGGMGLLNITLNWSNITSTVVTYPYSVQVIIFLAFVLTCWILIPIAYFGNLWGSPTYDIMSNEVFQKNGSSYPLNDLIYIDSNGMQHVNETRYEEVGLAYSGAQYTWQIFMVESIFHTPRSSADKSAVDGLVYVFLYLVCSVFGP
;
A
#
# COMPACT_ATOMS: atom_id res chain seq x y z
N MET A 1 -11.51 45.67 76.81
CA MET A 1 -11.37 46.97 76.13
C MET A 1 -12.02 46.81 74.76
N ALA A 2 -13.25 47.31 74.61
CA ALA A 2 -13.98 47.54 73.35
C ALA A 2 -14.34 46.27 72.49
N PRO A 3 -15.40 46.29 71.65
CA PRO A 3 -16.49 45.29 71.70
C PRO A 3 -16.81 44.56 70.37
N GLN A 4 -17.74 43.58 70.45
CA GLN A 4 -18.90 43.19 69.58
C GLN A 4 -18.91 43.67 68.10
N GLN A 5 -19.35 42.97 67.04
CA GLN A 5 -20.42 41.97 66.76
C GLN A 5 -20.21 41.54 65.27
N GLU A 6 -20.23 40.26 64.85
CA GLU A 6 -21.36 39.44 64.31
C GLU A 6 -22.18 40.04 63.14
N PRO A 7 -22.96 39.26 62.35
CA PRO A 7 -22.91 37.83 61.95
C PRO A 7 -23.26 37.62 60.44
N GLN A 8 -23.30 36.37 59.92
CA GLN A 8 -24.50 35.81 59.26
C GLN A 8 -24.30 34.39 58.68
N GLU A 9 -25.34 33.58 58.89
CA GLU A 9 -25.49 32.13 58.73
C GLU A 9 -25.73 31.68 57.28
N LEU A 10 -25.45 30.40 57.00
CA LEU A 10 -26.01 29.65 55.87
C LEU A 10 -26.96 28.55 56.40
N PRO A 11 -28.22 28.45 55.94
CA PRO A 11 -29.13 27.41 56.40
C PRO A 11 -28.94 26.07 55.67
N THR A 12 -29.09 25.00 56.45
CA THR A 12 -29.21 23.61 56.01
C THR A 12 -30.69 23.28 55.85
N GLU A 13 -31.16 22.70 54.73
CA GLU A 13 -32.21 21.66 54.81
C GLU A 13 -32.42 20.78 53.55
N LYS A 14 -32.33 19.47 53.82
CA LYS A 14 -33.05 18.27 53.32
C LYS A 14 -33.08 17.81 51.86
N VAL A 15 -32.80 16.50 51.79
CA VAL A 15 -32.97 15.53 50.71
C VAL A 15 -34.43 15.14 50.52
N GLN A 16 -34.87 15.02 49.26
CA GLN A 16 -35.91 14.08 48.85
C GLN A 16 -35.73 13.69 47.37
N SER A 17 -35.55 12.39 47.13
CA SER A 17 -35.35 11.75 45.82
C SER A 17 -36.67 11.56 45.04
N PRO A 18 -36.61 11.51 43.69
CA PRO A 18 -37.11 10.29 43.04
C PRO A 18 -36.32 9.83 41.80
N ASP A 19 -36.16 8.50 41.76
CA ASP A 19 -36.36 7.53 40.66
C ASP A 19 -35.93 7.81 39.20
N VAL A 20 -34.93 7.00 38.79
CA VAL A 20 -34.79 6.18 37.58
C VAL A 20 -35.42 6.65 36.26
N LYS A 21 -34.56 7.16 35.36
CA LYS A 21 -34.45 6.76 33.93
C LYS A 21 -33.25 7.45 33.28
N ASP A 22 -32.18 6.67 33.05
CA ASP A 22 -31.39 6.61 31.81
C ASP A 22 -29.97 6.11 32.11
N LEU A 23 -29.76 4.82 31.85
CA LEU A 23 -28.45 4.20 31.72
C LEU A 23 -27.82 4.65 30.40
N GLY A 24 -26.58 5.15 30.44
CA GLY A 24 -25.73 5.13 29.24
C GLY A 24 -24.61 6.17 29.19
N SER A 25 -23.57 6.03 30.02
CA SER A 25 -22.16 6.22 29.60
C SER A 25 -21.23 6.10 30.81
N VAL A 26 -20.64 4.92 30.90
CA VAL A 26 -19.64 4.53 31.90
C VAL A 26 -18.31 5.21 31.60
N ASN A 27 -17.76 5.87 32.64
CA ASN A 27 -16.35 6.15 32.91
C ASN A 27 -15.40 6.50 31.74
N LYS A 28 -15.29 7.81 31.49
CA LYS A 28 -14.06 8.44 31.01
C LYS A 28 -13.25 8.88 32.25
N ARG A 29 -12.50 7.96 32.86
CA ARG A 29 -11.45 8.32 33.84
C ARG A 29 -10.11 7.77 33.37
N GLU A 30 -9.15 8.69 33.43
CA GLU A 30 -7.72 8.44 33.61
C GLU A 30 -6.98 7.81 32.42
N ILE A 31 -6.61 8.66 31.47
CA ILE A 31 -5.39 8.46 30.69
C ILE A 31 -4.46 9.64 31.00
N ASP A 32 -3.50 9.31 31.85
CA ASP A 32 -2.13 9.82 31.97
C ASP A 32 -1.88 11.31 31.69
N SER A 33 -1.84 12.09 32.77
CA SER A 33 -1.27 13.43 32.82
C SER A 33 0.22 13.35 33.15
N SER A 34 1.08 13.42 32.14
CA SER A 34 2.48 13.83 32.33
C SER A 34 3.06 14.43 31.05
N ASP A 35 3.27 15.75 31.10
CA ASP A 35 4.09 16.59 30.20
C ASP A 35 3.72 16.61 28.71
N GLU A 36 2.49 17.01 28.38
CA GLU A 36 2.22 17.58 27.04
C GLU A 36 2.37 19.10 27.10
N SER A 37 3.33 19.63 26.34
CA SER A 37 3.30 21.00 25.86
C SER A 37 1.93 21.24 25.22
N GLN A 38 1.07 21.99 25.92
CA GLN A 38 -0.32 22.17 25.52
C GLN A 38 -0.37 23.08 24.29
N TYR A 39 -0.22 22.48 23.10
CA TYR A 39 -0.30 23.20 21.83
C TYR A 39 -1.65 23.92 21.71
N ASP A 40 -1.62 25.19 21.34
CA ASP A 40 -2.84 25.93 21.01
C ASP A 40 -3.30 25.54 19.61
N PHE A 41 -4.07 24.47 19.55
CA PHE A 41 -4.63 23.92 18.33
C PHE A 41 -5.63 24.84 17.61
N GLU A 42 -6.05 25.94 18.25
CA GLU A 42 -6.91 26.99 17.68
C GLU A 42 -6.10 28.15 17.06
N SER A 43 -4.79 28.21 17.29
CA SER A 43 -3.93 29.21 16.68
C SER A 43 -3.82 29.02 15.16
N ALA A 44 -3.52 30.12 14.45
CA ALA A 44 -3.45 30.13 12.99
C ALA A 44 -2.42 29.13 12.40
N GLU A 45 -1.44 28.72 13.20
CA GLU A 45 -0.39 27.77 12.81
C GLU A 45 -0.89 26.32 12.77
N PHE A 46 -1.75 25.91 13.72
CA PHE A 46 -2.23 24.53 13.83
C PHE A 46 -3.63 24.32 13.26
N LYS A 47 -4.42 25.39 13.09
CA LYS A 47 -5.84 25.33 12.70
C LYS A 47 -6.10 24.54 11.41
N ASN A 48 -5.20 24.61 10.43
CA ASN A 48 -5.36 23.95 9.13
C ASN A 48 -4.87 22.48 9.12
N ILE A 49 -4.21 22.02 10.19
CA ILE A 49 -3.71 20.65 10.29
C ILE A 49 -4.87 19.71 10.64
N PRO A 50 -5.12 18.62 9.90
CA PRO A 50 -6.17 17.66 10.24
C PRO A 50 -6.00 17.05 11.65
N GLU A 51 -7.11 16.83 12.37
CA GLU A 51 -7.10 16.27 13.73
C GLU A 51 -6.29 14.96 13.83
N LEU A 52 -6.45 14.07 12.86
CA LEU A 52 -5.71 12.80 12.80
C LEU A 52 -4.19 13.00 12.81
N VAL A 53 -3.68 14.04 12.13
CA VAL A 53 -2.26 14.36 12.09
C VAL A 53 -1.81 14.88 13.46
N ARG A 54 -2.60 15.75 14.09
CA ARG A 54 -2.32 16.32 15.42
C ARG A 54 -2.21 15.25 16.51
N THR A 55 -3.00 14.18 16.42
CA THR A 55 -2.95 13.09 17.41
C THR A 55 -1.76 12.16 17.19
N VAL A 56 -1.41 11.89 15.93
CA VAL A 56 -0.41 10.86 15.56
C VAL A 56 1.01 11.40 15.59
N VAL A 57 1.23 12.59 15.05
CA VAL A 57 2.55 13.17 14.82
C VAL A 57 2.96 14.04 16.02
N SER A 58 4.21 13.91 16.46
CA SER A 58 4.78 14.84 17.44
C SER A 58 5.25 16.10 16.73
N PHE A 59 4.97 17.27 17.33
CA PHE A 59 5.45 18.56 16.83
C PHE A 59 6.82 18.96 17.42
N GLU A 60 7.45 18.09 18.20
CA GLU A 60 8.79 18.31 18.75
C GLU A 60 9.84 17.58 17.90
N ASP A 61 10.88 18.31 17.48
CA ASP A 61 12.05 17.72 16.83
C ASP A 61 13.34 18.10 17.56
N ASP A 62 14.28 17.17 17.66
CA ASP A 62 15.65 17.41 18.12
C ASP A 62 16.61 17.39 16.92
N PRO A 63 17.07 18.54 16.42
CA PRO A 63 17.98 18.62 15.27
C PRO A 63 19.37 18.00 15.51
N SER A 64 19.75 17.75 16.76
CA SER A 64 21.08 17.22 17.11
C SER A 64 21.20 15.70 16.92
N LEU A 65 20.08 14.99 16.82
CA LEU A 65 20.07 13.54 16.68
C LEU A 65 20.66 13.11 15.33
N PRO A 66 21.59 12.14 15.30
CA PRO A 66 22.17 11.66 14.05
C PRO A 66 21.11 10.91 13.25
N VAL A 67 21.13 11.08 11.92
CA VAL A 67 20.21 10.43 10.98
C VAL A 67 20.95 9.42 10.11
N LEU A 68 21.98 9.89 9.40
CA LEU A 68 22.78 9.08 8.51
C LEU A 68 24.02 8.55 9.25
N THR A 69 23.96 7.31 9.68
CA THR A 69 25.04 6.65 10.43
C THR A 69 25.43 5.36 9.74
N PHE A 70 26.59 4.81 10.08
CA PHE A 70 27.04 3.55 9.50
C PHE A 70 26.01 2.42 9.69
N ARG A 71 25.43 2.33 10.89
CA ARG A 71 24.41 1.32 11.21
C ARG A 71 23.10 1.52 10.43
N SER A 72 22.64 2.76 10.21
CA SER A 72 21.45 2.99 9.40
C SER A 72 21.70 2.67 7.93
N ILE A 73 22.87 3.04 7.36
CA ILE A 73 23.25 2.66 5.99
C ILE A 73 23.36 1.14 5.84
N LEU A 74 24.00 0.46 6.78
CA LEU A 74 24.18 -1.00 6.76
C LEU A 74 22.83 -1.73 6.78
N LEU A 75 21.94 -1.36 7.70
CA LEU A 75 20.61 -1.97 7.80
C LEU A 75 19.76 -1.66 6.56
N SER A 76 19.79 -0.41 6.06
CA SER A 76 19.13 -0.04 4.80
C SER A 76 19.60 -0.91 3.64
N ALA A 77 20.91 -1.09 3.47
CA ALA A 77 21.47 -1.91 2.39
C ALA A 77 21.00 -3.37 2.46
N ILE A 78 20.98 -3.96 3.67
CA ILE A 78 20.53 -5.34 3.89
C ILE A 78 19.04 -5.49 3.56
N PHE A 79 18.18 -4.63 4.10
CA PHE A 79 16.74 -4.72 3.85
C PHE A 79 16.36 -4.36 2.41
N CYS A 80 17.05 -3.41 1.78
CA CYS A 80 16.89 -3.12 0.35
C CYS A 80 17.26 -4.33 -0.50
N ALA A 81 18.40 -4.97 -0.24
CA ALA A 81 18.85 -6.12 -1.03
C ALA A 81 17.88 -7.32 -0.90
N ILE A 82 17.51 -7.67 0.34
CA ILE A 82 16.55 -8.76 0.60
C ILE A 82 15.20 -8.43 -0.04
N GLY A 83 14.68 -7.24 0.21
CA GLY A 83 13.37 -6.83 -0.28
C GLY A 83 13.32 -6.76 -1.81
N SER A 84 14.36 -6.23 -2.46
CA SER A 84 14.46 -6.16 -3.92
C SER A 84 14.47 -7.55 -4.55
N ILE A 85 15.24 -8.50 -4.00
CA ILE A 85 15.25 -9.89 -4.50
C ILE A 85 13.85 -10.52 -4.36
N VAL A 86 13.22 -10.38 -3.19
CA VAL A 86 11.89 -10.96 -2.93
C VAL A 86 10.83 -10.34 -3.85
N SER A 87 10.79 -9.01 -3.95
CA SER A 87 9.82 -8.31 -4.80
C SER A 87 10.01 -8.63 -6.29
N GLN A 88 11.27 -8.72 -6.76
CA GLN A 88 11.55 -9.07 -8.15
C GLN A 88 11.07 -10.49 -8.48
N LEU A 89 11.25 -11.45 -7.57
CA LEU A 89 10.69 -12.79 -7.73
C LEU A 89 9.16 -12.78 -7.70
N SER A 90 8.55 -11.96 -6.83
CA SER A 90 7.09 -11.82 -6.74
C SER A 90 6.45 -11.26 -8.00
N TYR A 91 7.13 -10.40 -8.78
CA TYR A 91 6.58 -9.86 -10.02
C TYR A 91 6.30 -10.90 -11.11
N PHE A 92 7.03 -12.01 -11.11
CA PHE A 92 6.82 -13.11 -12.06
C PHE A 92 5.92 -14.22 -11.51
N ARG A 93 5.35 -14.04 -10.31
CA ARG A 93 4.32 -14.95 -9.77
C ARG A 93 2.95 -14.56 -10.29
N THR A 94 2.05 -15.54 -10.39
CA THR A 94 0.64 -15.32 -10.72
C THR A 94 -0.07 -14.41 -9.70
N THR A 95 0.35 -14.46 -8.43
CA THR A 95 -0.08 -13.52 -7.39
C THR A 95 1.11 -12.73 -6.89
N TYR A 96 1.09 -11.42 -7.10
CA TYR A 96 2.09 -10.50 -6.58
C TYR A 96 1.93 -10.31 -5.07
N ALA A 97 3.03 -10.47 -4.32
CA ALA A 97 3.10 -10.16 -2.90
C ALA A 97 4.24 -9.14 -2.66
N PRO A 98 3.93 -7.88 -2.30
CA PRO A 98 4.94 -6.85 -2.08
C PRO A 98 5.76 -7.13 -0.83
N PHE A 99 7.02 -6.72 -0.82
CA PHE A 99 7.83 -6.74 0.39
C PHE A 99 7.32 -5.70 1.40
N PRO A 100 6.89 -6.11 2.61
CA PRO A 100 6.16 -5.21 3.52
C PRO A 100 7.09 -4.26 4.28
N VAL A 101 6.88 -2.94 4.14
CA VAL A 101 7.65 -1.91 4.88
C VAL A 101 7.51 -2.05 6.40
N PHE A 102 6.34 -2.44 6.91
CA PHE A 102 6.13 -2.62 8.35
C PHE A 102 6.99 -3.73 8.94
N PHE A 103 7.30 -4.78 8.17
CA PHE A 103 8.26 -5.80 8.59
C PHE A 103 9.64 -5.19 8.77
N VAL A 104 10.10 -4.35 7.84
CA VAL A 104 11.38 -3.66 7.95
C VAL A 104 11.42 -2.78 9.19
N ILE A 105 10.36 -2.00 9.43
CA ILE A 105 10.27 -1.11 10.59
C ILE A 105 10.36 -1.92 11.89
N LEU A 106 9.60 -3.01 12.03
CA LEU A 106 9.64 -3.88 13.22
C LEU A 106 10.96 -4.63 13.39
N ALA A 107 11.55 -5.14 12.31
CA ALA A 107 12.79 -5.91 12.37
C ALA A 107 14.03 -5.03 12.58
N SER A 108 14.04 -3.81 12.05
CA SER A 108 15.20 -2.91 12.13
C SER A 108 15.42 -2.29 13.50
N ASP A 109 14.39 -2.08 14.32
CA ASP A 109 14.55 -1.55 15.69
C ASP A 109 15.42 -2.45 16.60
N PRO A 110 15.11 -3.75 16.80
CA PRO A 110 15.93 -4.60 17.65
C PRO A 110 17.33 -4.81 17.07
N LEU A 111 17.47 -4.89 15.75
CA LEU A 111 18.77 -5.00 15.08
C LEU A 111 19.61 -3.71 15.23
N GLY A 112 19.00 -2.53 15.13
CA GLY A 112 19.64 -1.24 15.34
C GLY A 112 20.14 -1.08 16.78
N ARG A 113 19.29 -1.44 17.76
CA ARG A 113 19.67 -1.48 19.19
C ARG A 113 20.77 -2.50 19.47
N PHE A 114 20.76 -3.65 18.78
CA PHE A 114 21.81 -4.66 18.88
C PHE A 114 23.14 -4.15 18.34
N LEU A 115 23.15 -3.55 17.15
CA LEU A 115 24.33 -2.90 16.57
C LEU A 115 24.86 -1.76 17.45
N ALA A 116 23.97 -0.98 18.06
CA ALA A 116 24.34 0.08 19.00
C ALA A 116 25.11 -0.45 20.24
N ARG A 117 24.86 -1.70 20.65
CA ARG A 117 25.54 -2.32 21.80
C ARG A 117 26.86 -3.00 21.42
N ILE A 118 26.96 -3.52 20.20
CA ILE A 118 28.11 -4.32 19.76
C ILE A 118 29.17 -3.48 19.07
N LEU A 119 28.78 -2.48 18.28
CA LEU A 119 29.73 -1.69 17.52
C LEU A 119 30.58 -0.82 18.47
N PRO A 120 31.92 -0.83 18.32
CA PRO A 120 32.78 0.03 19.11
C PRO A 120 32.57 1.50 18.72
N ALA A 121 32.72 2.40 19.69
CA ALA A 121 32.74 3.84 19.47
C ALA A 121 34.06 4.28 18.82
N TYR A 122 34.30 3.80 17.60
CA TYR A 122 35.51 4.04 16.83
C TYR A 122 35.19 4.90 15.61
N LYS A 123 36.04 5.91 15.37
CA LYS A 123 35.98 6.74 14.16
C LYS A 123 36.90 6.14 13.12
N VAL A 124 36.32 5.66 12.02
CA VAL A 124 37.08 5.10 10.90
C VAL A 124 37.61 6.26 10.05
N PRO A 125 38.94 6.40 9.89
CA PRO A 125 39.50 7.39 8.99
C PRO A 125 39.41 6.91 7.53
N LEU A 126 38.66 7.63 6.70
CA LEU A 126 38.60 7.49 5.23
C LEU A 126 39.37 8.67 4.57
N GLY A 127 40.67 8.78 4.89
CA GLY A 127 41.51 9.87 4.38
C GLY A 127 41.02 11.24 4.85
N ARG A 128 40.48 12.06 3.93
CA ARG A 128 39.92 13.40 4.25
C ARG A 128 38.56 13.35 4.95
N PHE A 129 37.87 12.21 4.86
CA PHE A 129 36.59 11.99 5.52
C PHE A 129 36.79 11.04 6.70
N SER A 130 35.97 11.17 7.74
CA SER A 130 35.91 10.18 8.81
C SER A 130 34.46 10.00 9.22
N PHE A 131 34.10 8.77 9.60
CA PHE A 131 32.75 8.49 10.09
C PHE A 131 32.83 7.68 11.39
N SER A 132 31.87 7.89 12.27
CA SER A 132 31.75 7.11 13.49
C SER A 132 30.99 5.82 13.22
N LEU A 133 31.54 4.68 13.66
CA LEU A 133 30.83 3.39 13.61
C LEU A 133 29.66 3.36 14.60
N ASN A 134 29.80 4.02 15.75
CA ASN A 134 28.77 4.10 16.77
C ASN A 134 28.74 5.52 17.37
N PRO A 135 27.86 6.41 16.88
CA PRO A 135 27.78 7.79 17.35
C PRO A 135 27.03 7.94 18.68
N GLY A 136 26.32 6.90 19.15
CA GLY A 136 25.54 6.95 20.38
C GLY A 136 24.40 5.93 20.42
N PRO A 137 23.43 6.10 21.33
CA PRO A 137 22.23 5.25 21.40
C PRO A 137 21.45 5.23 20.08
N TRP A 138 20.73 4.15 19.80
CA TRP A 138 19.87 4.01 18.60
C TRP A 138 18.76 5.06 18.65
N SER A 139 18.68 5.93 17.64
CA SER A 139 17.71 7.02 17.57
C SER A 139 16.52 6.68 16.67
N THR A 140 15.37 7.31 16.93
CA THR A 140 14.18 7.23 16.08
C THR A 140 14.44 7.72 14.66
N LYS A 141 15.36 8.69 14.47
CA LYS A 141 15.72 9.21 13.14
C LYS A 141 16.52 8.21 12.30
N GLU A 142 17.46 7.50 12.92
CA GLU A 142 18.19 6.41 12.27
C GLU A 142 17.27 5.26 11.89
N HIS A 143 16.27 5.00 12.72
CA HIS A 143 15.25 4.01 12.44
C HIS A 143 14.35 4.42 11.27
N ALA A 144 13.88 5.68 11.27
CA ALA A 144 13.05 6.22 10.22
C ALA A 144 13.75 6.19 8.85
N ILE A 145 15.04 6.57 8.77
CA ILE A 145 15.76 6.55 7.50
C ILE A 145 15.95 5.13 6.96
N VAL A 146 16.05 4.10 7.83
CA VAL A 146 16.10 2.70 7.39
C VAL A 146 14.79 2.29 6.71
N GLY A 147 13.65 2.60 7.32
CA GLY A 147 12.36 2.27 6.71
C GLY A 147 12.09 3.05 5.44
N ILE A 148 12.47 4.34 5.36
CA ILE A 148 12.35 5.14 4.13
C ILE A 148 13.21 4.55 3.01
N ALA A 149 14.49 4.28 3.29
CA ALA A 149 15.41 3.71 2.31
C ALA A 149 14.95 2.33 1.83
N ALA A 150 14.54 1.47 2.76
CA ALA A 150 14.03 0.15 2.43
C ALA A 150 12.71 0.22 1.65
N ASN A 151 11.78 1.11 2.02
CA ASN A 151 10.54 1.27 1.27
C ASN A 151 10.79 1.70 -0.17
N ALA A 152 11.75 2.60 -0.41
CA ALA A 152 12.13 3.03 -1.75
C ALA A 152 12.91 1.96 -2.52
N GLY A 153 13.82 1.23 -1.86
CA GLY A 153 14.75 0.30 -2.52
C GLY A 153 14.27 -1.15 -2.64
N SER A 154 13.22 -1.56 -1.93
CA SER A 154 12.77 -2.96 -1.87
C SER A 154 11.66 -3.34 -2.84
N GLN A 155 11.01 -2.39 -3.53
CA GLN A 155 9.82 -2.68 -4.33
C GLN A 155 10.12 -3.31 -5.70
N GLY A 156 11.37 -3.71 -5.97
CA GLY A 156 11.80 -4.14 -7.30
C GLY A 156 11.87 -2.97 -8.29
N GLN A 157 12.50 -3.19 -9.44
CA GLN A 157 12.78 -2.13 -10.41
C GLN A 157 11.97 -2.34 -11.69
N TRP A 158 11.03 -1.43 -11.99
CA TRP A 158 10.18 -1.55 -13.18
C TRP A 158 10.96 -1.50 -14.49
N ALA A 159 12.13 -0.85 -14.50
CA ALA A 159 13.02 -0.86 -15.66
C ALA A 159 13.46 -2.27 -16.08
N THR A 160 13.32 -3.29 -15.21
CA THR A 160 13.61 -4.70 -15.56
C THR A 160 12.59 -5.32 -16.51
N PHE A 161 11.37 -4.77 -16.61
CA PHE A 161 10.36 -5.27 -17.55
C PHE A 161 10.81 -5.10 -19.00
N LEU A 162 11.55 -4.04 -19.33
CA LEU A 162 12.05 -3.81 -20.68
C LEU A 162 12.97 -4.94 -21.17
N PRO A 163 14.12 -5.25 -20.51
CA PRO A 163 14.97 -6.36 -20.93
C PRO A 163 14.28 -7.72 -20.79
N THR A 164 13.39 -7.89 -19.82
CA THR A 164 12.69 -9.17 -19.63
C THR A 164 11.70 -9.44 -20.76
N ASN A 165 10.88 -8.45 -21.13
CA ASN A 165 9.95 -8.58 -22.25
C ASN A 165 10.69 -8.69 -23.59
N ALA A 166 11.82 -7.99 -23.75
CA ALA A 166 12.70 -8.14 -24.90
C ALA A 166 13.20 -9.58 -25.04
N ALA A 167 13.63 -10.21 -23.95
CA ALA A 167 14.09 -11.59 -23.96
C ALA A 167 12.95 -12.61 -24.15
N LEU A 168 11.81 -12.41 -23.50
CA LEU A 168 10.68 -13.36 -23.51
C LEU A 168 9.90 -13.37 -24.82
N TYR A 169 9.60 -12.19 -25.37
CA TYR A 169 8.73 -12.05 -26.54
C TYR A 169 9.49 -11.84 -27.84
N TYR A 170 10.73 -11.37 -27.78
CA TYR A 170 11.47 -11.00 -28.98
C TYR A 170 12.82 -11.72 -29.10
N ASP A 171 13.15 -12.62 -28.17
CA ASP A 171 14.43 -13.35 -28.11
C ASP A 171 15.67 -12.42 -28.10
N ILE A 172 15.51 -11.21 -27.55
CA ILE A 172 16.57 -10.21 -27.47
C ILE A 172 17.20 -10.23 -26.09
N THR A 173 18.44 -10.70 -25.99
CA THR A 173 19.22 -10.61 -24.75
C THR A 173 19.97 -9.27 -24.68
N MET A 174 19.52 -8.38 -23.79
CA MET A 174 20.20 -7.11 -23.55
C MET A 174 21.45 -7.29 -22.68
N ASN A 175 22.51 -6.51 -22.95
CA ASN A 175 23.70 -6.52 -22.10
C ASN A 175 23.33 -6.13 -20.65
N PRO A 176 23.69 -6.94 -19.63
CA PRO A 176 23.34 -6.67 -18.23
C PRO A 176 23.81 -5.30 -17.74
N ALA A 177 24.97 -4.82 -18.18
CA ALA A 177 25.48 -3.51 -17.77
C ALA A 177 24.56 -2.37 -18.27
N VAL A 178 24.09 -2.47 -19.52
CA VAL A 178 23.14 -1.49 -20.10
C VAL A 178 21.83 -1.50 -19.33
N ALA A 179 21.33 -2.69 -18.96
CA ALA A 179 20.11 -2.83 -18.16
C ALA A 179 20.24 -2.18 -16.77
N LEU A 180 21.40 -2.36 -16.12
CA LEU A 180 21.67 -1.77 -14.82
C LEU A 180 21.75 -0.25 -14.89
N PHE A 181 22.51 0.31 -15.84
CA PHE A 181 22.62 1.76 -15.99
C PHE A 181 21.30 2.40 -16.42
N PHE A 182 20.51 1.71 -17.26
CA PHE A 182 19.14 2.14 -17.60
C PHE A 182 18.24 2.20 -16.35
N GLY A 183 18.26 1.16 -15.51
CA GLY A 183 17.48 1.13 -14.26
C GLY A 183 17.93 2.16 -13.22
N TRP A 184 19.23 2.47 -13.14
CA TRP A 184 19.71 3.57 -12.31
C TRP A 184 19.27 4.93 -12.86
N GLY A 185 19.37 5.14 -14.17
CA GLY A 185 18.92 6.36 -14.84
C GLY A 185 17.44 6.62 -14.61
N SER A 186 16.58 5.61 -14.79
CA SER A 186 15.14 5.73 -14.55
C SER A 186 14.81 6.08 -13.09
N SER A 187 15.53 5.47 -12.14
CA SER A 187 15.34 5.75 -10.70
C SER A 187 15.75 7.17 -10.33
N LEU A 188 16.93 7.61 -10.78
CA LEU A 188 17.43 8.96 -10.51
C LEU A 188 16.52 10.03 -11.12
N LEU A 189 16.01 9.77 -12.33
CA LEU A 189 15.02 10.63 -12.97
C LEU A 189 13.73 10.73 -12.15
N GLY A 190 13.22 9.59 -11.66
CA GLY A 190 12.04 9.55 -10.79
C GLY A 190 12.23 10.33 -9.48
N PHE A 191 13.37 10.16 -8.81
CA PHE A 191 13.69 10.93 -7.60
C PHE A 191 13.87 12.44 -7.89
N ALA A 192 14.39 12.81 -9.07
CA ALA A 192 14.48 14.21 -9.47
C ALA A 192 13.10 14.84 -9.67
N PHE A 193 12.17 14.15 -10.35
CA PHE A 193 10.78 14.60 -10.47
C PHE A 193 10.09 14.70 -9.10
N ALA A 194 10.25 13.70 -8.24
CA ALA A 194 9.70 13.74 -6.88
C ALA A 194 10.23 14.93 -6.08
N ALA A 195 11.51 15.27 -6.21
CA ALA A 195 12.12 16.42 -5.56
C ALA A 195 11.56 17.76 -6.07
N MET A 196 11.27 17.87 -7.38
CA MET A 196 10.67 19.08 -7.97
C MET A 196 9.23 19.31 -7.49
N VAL A 197 8.43 18.25 -7.34
CA VAL A 197 7.02 18.35 -6.95
C VAL A 197 6.84 18.37 -5.42
N ARG A 198 7.89 18.08 -4.65
CA ARG A 198 7.85 18.05 -3.17
C ARG A 198 7.24 19.30 -2.56
N SER A 199 7.62 20.50 -3.01
CA SER A 199 7.11 21.75 -2.45
C SER A 199 5.63 21.98 -2.73
N LEU A 200 5.09 21.37 -3.81
CA LEU A 200 3.67 21.46 -4.15
C LEU A 200 2.81 20.48 -3.34
N LEU A 201 3.36 19.30 -2.99
CA LEU A 201 2.60 18.22 -2.36
C LEU A 201 2.78 18.12 -0.84
N ILE A 202 3.95 18.50 -0.31
CA ILE A 202 4.31 18.26 1.10
C ILE A 202 4.17 19.52 1.95
N ASP A 203 4.43 20.71 1.40
CA ASP A 203 4.50 21.94 2.20
C ASP A 203 3.10 22.45 2.61
N ASP A 204 2.03 22.02 1.93
CA ASP A 204 0.65 22.37 2.28
C ASP A 204 0.11 21.43 3.38
N PRO A 205 -0.25 21.96 4.56
CA PRO A 205 -0.71 21.17 5.71
C PRO A 205 -2.07 20.50 5.52
N GLU A 206 -2.85 20.88 4.51
CA GLU A 206 -4.15 20.25 4.22
C GLU A 206 -3.99 18.85 3.61
N PHE A 207 -2.86 18.57 2.94
CA PHE A 207 -2.63 17.26 2.33
C PHE A 207 -2.18 16.23 3.37
N MET A 208 -3.12 15.35 3.73
CA MET A 208 -2.81 14.18 4.55
C MET A 208 -2.29 13.00 3.72
N PHE A 209 -1.29 12.29 4.26
CA PHE A 209 -0.73 11.05 3.69
C PHE A 209 -0.99 9.83 4.61
N PRO A 210 -2.15 9.15 4.49
CA PRO A 210 -2.54 8.06 5.38
C PRO A 210 -1.52 6.92 5.48
N LEU A 211 -0.91 6.55 4.34
CA LEU A 211 0.11 5.49 4.28
C LEU A 211 1.36 5.84 5.10
N SER A 212 1.74 7.11 5.13
CA SER A 212 2.87 7.61 5.93
C SER A 212 2.51 7.71 7.40
N LEU A 213 1.29 8.16 7.73
CA LEU A 213 0.82 8.29 9.12
C LEU A 213 0.86 6.96 9.87
N GLN A 214 0.52 5.85 9.22
CA GLN A 214 0.63 4.53 9.85
C GLN A 214 2.07 4.15 10.21
N GLN A 215 3.04 4.49 9.35
CA GLN A 215 4.45 4.27 9.63
C GLN A 215 4.91 5.14 10.79
N VAL A 216 4.49 6.41 10.84
CA VAL A 216 4.79 7.34 11.94
C VAL A 216 4.24 6.80 13.27
N THR A 217 2.98 6.35 13.31
CA THR A 217 2.39 5.73 14.51
C THR A 217 3.23 4.54 15.00
N LEU A 218 3.72 3.72 14.07
CA LEU A 218 4.53 2.57 14.40
C LEU A 218 5.91 2.98 14.96
N TYR A 219 6.59 3.95 14.35
CA TYR A 219 7.84 4.49 14.89
C TYR A 219 7.65 5.07 16.29
N ARG A 220 6.59 5.86 16.50
CA ARG A 220 6.26 6.43 17.81
C ARG A 220 5.98 5.36 18.86
N SER A 221 5.29 4.28 18.47
CA SER A 221 5.01 3.17 19.40
C SER A 221 6.27 2.39 19.82
N MET A 222 7.33 2.45 19.02
CA MET A 222 8.63 1.83 19.31
C MET A 222 9.65 2.80 19.91
N ASP A 223 9.33 4.10 19.95
CA ASP A 223 10.15 5.05 20.67
C ASP A 223 10.04 4.73 22.17
N THR A 224 11.19 4.59 22.83
CA THR A 224 11.30 4.05 24.19
C THR A 224 11.70 5.11 25.20
N ARG A 225 11.31 6.37 24.96
CA ARG A 225 11.62 7.49 25.86
C ARG A 225 10.97 7.30 27.23
N ASN A 226 9.76 6.70 27.30
CA ASN A 226 9.08 6.40 28.56
C ASN A 226 9.18 4.92 28.99
N ARG A 227 9.32 4.67 30.31
CA ARG A 227 9.40 3.31 30.91
C ARG A 227 8.13 2.49 30.75
N SER A 228 6.95 3.14 30.77
CA SER A 228 5.65 2.49 30.54
C SER A 228 5.53 2.00 29.08
N GLU A 229 5.98 2.82 28.14
CA GLU A 229 6.02 2.52 26.70
C GLU A 229 6.98 1.37 26.38
N GLN A 230 8.10 1.25 27.10
CA GLN A 230 9.03 0.12 26.96
C GLN A 230 8.42 -1.26 27.25
N LYS A 231 7.43 -1.35 28.15
CA LYS A 231 6.73 -2.63 28.40
C LYS A 231 5.82 -2.96 27.22
N ARG A 232 5.04 -1.98 26.77
CA ARG A 232 4.14 -2.10 25.62
C ARG A 232 4.88 -2.46 24.34
N ALA A 233 5.98 -1.78 24.02
CA ALA A 233 6.81 -2.07 22.83
C ALA A 233 7.36 -3.50 22.85
N ARG A 234 7.80 -4.00 24.03
CA ARG A 234 8.26 -5.39 24.17
C ARG A 234 7.15 -6.40 23.93
N ASP A 235 5.95 -6.16 24.45
CA ASP A 235 4.82 -7.08 24.27
C ASP A 235 4.31 -7.06 22.81
N GLN A 236 4.30 -5.90 22.16
CA GLN A 236 4.03 -5.79 20.72
C GLN A 236 5.07 -6.55 19.88
N MET A 237 6.36 -6.46 20.24
CA MET A 237 7.43 -7.20 19.56
C MET A 237 7.29 -8.72 19.73
N LYS A 238 6.91 -9.20 20.93
CA LYS A 238 6.62 -10.64 21.14
C LYS A 238 5.46 -11.10 20.26
N MET A 239 4.37 -10.32 20.20
CA MET A 239 3.23 -10.62 19.36
C MET A 239 3.61 -10.65 17.87
N PHE A 240 4.46 -9.72 17.41
CA PHE A 240 4.98 -9.72 16.05
C PHE A 240 5.71 -11.03 15.72
N TRP A 241 6.66 -11.48 16.56
CA TRP A 241 7.39 -12.72 16.28
C TRP A 241 6.50 -13.96 16.32
N ILE A 242 5.51 -14.00 17.22
CA ILE A 242 4.52 -15.07 17.28
C ILE A 242 3.69 -15.09 16.00
N LEU A 243 3.15 -13.94 15.57
CA LEU A 243 2.34 -13.82 14.37
C LEU A 243 3.14 -14.09 13.09
N LEU A 244 4.40 -13.66 13.04
CA LEU A 244 5.30 -13.93 11.92
C LEU A 244 5.50 -15.45 11.76
N LEU A 245 5.83 -16.15 12.85
CA LEU A 245 6.03 -17.60 12.81
C LEU A 245 4.72 -18.34 12.52
N ALA A 246 3.61 -17.92 13.14
CA ALA A 246 2.30 -18.50 12.89
C ALA A 246 1.88 -18.34 11.42
N THR A 247 2.08 -17.16 10.83
CA THR A 247 1.77 -16.90 9.42
C THR A 247 2.71 -17.66 8.49
N PHE A 248 3.99 -17.75 8.83
CA PHE A 248 4.97 -18.56 8.10
C PHE A 248 4.54 -20.03 8.04
N VAL A 249 4.19 -20.63 9.18
CA VAL A 249 3.68 -22.01 9.24
C VAL A 249 2.33 -22.14 8.52
N TRP A 250 1.44 -21.16 8.69
CA TRP A 250 0.13 -21.16 8.04
C TRP A 250 0.26 -21.18 6.52
N GLN A 251 1.18 -20.42 5.93
CA GLN A 251 1.32 -20.33 4.47
C GLN A 251 1.74 -21.64 3.80
N PHE A 252 2.38 -22.58 4.51
CA PHE A 252 2.62 -23.92 3.97
C PHE A 252 1.31 -24.69 3.69
N LEU A 253 0.23 -24.37 4.40
CA LEU A 253 -1.06 -25.04 4.22
C LEU A 253 -1.68 -24.73 2.85
N PRO A 254 -2.00 -23.47 2.49
CA PRO A 254 -2.59 -23.15 1.19
C PRO A 254 -1.59 -23.21 0.03
N GLU A 255 -0.27 -23.12 0.26
CA GLU A 255 0.70 -23.16 -0.84
C GLU A 255 1.19 -24.57 -1.19
N TYR A 256 1.32 -25.48 -0.21
CA TYR A 256 1.93 -26.80 -0.44
C TYR A 256 1.08 -27.97 0.04
N LEU A 257 0.61 -27.96 1.29
CA LEU A 257 -0.03 -29.14 1.90
C LEU A 257 -1.43 -29.39 1.34
N PHE A 258 -2.23 -28.34 1.18
CA PHE A 258 -3.58 -28.43 0.63
C PHE A 258 -3.93 -27.18 -0.21
N PRO A 259 -3.47 -27.12 -1.48
CA PRO A 259 -3.71 -25.97 -2.36
C PRO A 259 -5.17 -25.64 -2.62
N PHE A 260 -6.08 -26.60 -2.42
CA PHE A 260 -7.52 -26.40 -2.49
C PHE A 260 -8.01 -25.23 -1.61
N VAL A 261 -7.40 -25.02 -0.45
CA VAL A 261 -7.82 -23.96 0.49
C VAL A 261 -7.41 -22.55 0.02
N ALA A 262 -6.55 -22.45 -0.99
CA ALA A 262 -6.19 -21.17 -1.58
C ALA A 262 -7.35 -20.55 -2.38
N SER A 263 -8.37 -21.33 -2.78
CA SER A 263 -9.56 -20.81 -3.45
C SER A 263 -10.75 -21.75 -3.22
N LEU A 264 -11.58 -21.39 -2.24
CA LEU A 264 -12.82 -22.08 -1.91
C LEU A 264 -13.95 -21.39 -2.68
N ALA A 265 -14.50 -22.06 -3.68
CA ALA A 265 -15.59 -21.54 -4.50
C ALA A 265 -16.88 -22.36 -4.27
N PRO A 266 -17.68 -22.04 -3.23
CA PRO A 266 -18.90 -22.79 -2.92
C PRO A 266 -19.87 -22.90 -4.10
N LEU A 267 -20.01 -21.83 -4.90
CA LEU A 267 -20.87 -21.82 -6.08
C LEU A 267 -20.47 -22.90 -7.10
N CYS A 268 -19.16 -23.11 -7.31
CA CYS A 268 -18.66 -24.16 -8.19
C CYS A 268 -18.87 -25.57 -7.62
N TRP A 269 -18.97 -25.72 -6.29
CA TRP A 269 -19.23 -27.03 -5.68
C TRP A 269 -20.68 -27.46 -5.86
N PHE A 270 -21.63 -26.54 -5.69
CA PHE A 270 -23.05 -26.85 -5.81
C PHE A 270 -23.51 -27.04 -7.27
N ALA A 271 -22.85 -26.42 -8.23
CA ALA A 271 -23.22 -26.48 -9.65
C ALA A 271 -22.04 -26.78 -10.58
N SER A 272 -21.25 -27.80 -10.25
CA SER A 272 -19.99 -28.14 -10.93
C SER A 272 -20.09 -28.37 -12.45
N ARG A 273 -21.26 -28.77 -12.96
CA ARG A 273 -21.49 -29.03 -14.40
C ARG A 273 -22.02 -27.82 -15.18
N ASN A 274 -22.38 -26.73 -14.50
CA ASN A 274 -22.92 -25.55 -15.16
C ASN A 274 -21.81 -24.53 -15.43
N HIS A 275 -21.50 -24.32 -16.71
CA HIS A 275 -20.45 -23.39 -17.13
C HIS A 275 -20.72 -21.95 -16.68
N ALA A 276 -21.99 -21.51 -16.68
CA ALA A 276 -22.36 -20.17 -16.24
C ALA A 276 -22.08 -19.97 -14.74
N VAL A 277 -22.40 -20.95 -13.90
CA VAL A 277 -22.15 -20.87 -12.45
C VAL A 277 -20.66 -20.99 -12.16
N ASN A 278 -19.94 -21.81 -12.93
CA ASN A 278 -18.50 -21.92 -12.83
C ASN A 278 -17.80 -20.60 -13.19
N PHE A 279 -18.20 -19.92 -14.27
CA PHE A 279 -17.68 -18.59 -14.61
C PHE A 279 -17.94 -17.56 -13.51
N ILE A 280 -19.14 -17.57 -12.93
CA ILE A 280 -19.51 -16.64 -11.85
C ILE A 280 -18.70 -16.91 -10.58
N GLY A 281 -18.53 -18.18 -10.19
CA GLY A 281 -17.93 -18.54 -8.89
C GLY A 281 -16.42 -18.80 -8.90
N ALA A 282 -15.83 -19.15 -10.04
CA ALA A 282 -14.42 -19.50 -10.10
C ALA A 282 -13.52 -18.29 -9.85
N GLY A 283 -12.49 -18.47 -9.03
CA GLY A 283 -11.52 -17.42 -8.68
C GLY A 283 -10.35 -17.32 -9.66
N ARG A 284 -10.22 -18.28 -10.58
CA ARG A 284 -9.28 -18.27 -11.70
C ARG A 284 -10.08 -18.47 -12.99
N GLY A 285 -9.88 -17.61 -13.98
CA GLY A 285 -10.64 -17.63 -15.23
C GLY A 285 -12.14 -17.30 -15.09
N GLY A 286 -12.55 -16.80 -13.93
CA GLY A 286 -13.93 -16.42 -13.62
C GLY A 286 -13.98 -15.16 -12.77
N MET A 287 -15.20 -14.71 -12.47
CA MET A 287 -15.47 -13.47 -11.74
C MET A 287 -15.24 -13.56 -10.23
N GLY A 288 -15.17 -14.76 -9.67
CA GLY A 288 -14.83 -15.00 -8.27
C GLY A 288 -15.92 -14.63 -7.25
N LEU A 289 -17.21 -14.62 -7.63
CA LEU A 289 -18.30 -14.33 -6.69
C LEU A 289 -18.35 -15.37 -5.57
N LEU A 290 -18.34 -14.90 -4.32
CA LEU A 290 -18.28 -15.73 -3.11
C LEU A 290 -17.09 -16.69 -3.08
N ASN A 291 -16.00 -16.39 -3.78
CA ASN A 291 -14.76 -17.14 -3.66
C ASN A 291 -13.99 -16.70 -2.42
N ILE A 292 -13.76 -17.64 -1.49
CA ILE A 292 -13.08 -17.41 -0.22
C ILE A 292 -11.69 -18.02 -0.31
N THR A 293 -10.66 -17.24 -0.02
CA THR A 293 -9.27 -17.69 0.03
C THR A 293 -8.78 -17.75 1.47
N LEU A 294 -8.10 -18.83 1.87
CA LEU A 294 -7.30 -18.85 3.11
C LEU A 294 -5.81 -18.60 2.85
N ASN A 295 -5.44 -18.35 1.60
CA ASN A 295 -4.12 -17.86 1.24
C ASN A 295 -4.06 -16.35 1.50
N TRP A 296 -3.24 -15.96 2.48
CA TRP A 296 -3.06 -14.56 2.87
C TRP A 296 -2.36 -13.72 1.81
N SER A 297 -1.66 -14.33 0.85
CA SER A 297 -1.07 -13.61 -0.29
C SER A 297 -2.13 -13.05 -1.24
N ASN A 298 -3.34 -13.61 -1.23
CA ASN A 298 -4.49 -13.09 -1.99
C ASN A 298 -5.33 -12.08 -1.20
N ILE A 299 -5.07 -11.90 0.11
CA ILE A 299 -5.82 -10.98 0.98
C ILE A 299 -4.97 -9.72 1.18
N THR A 300 -5.43 -8.58 0.67
CA THR A 300 -4.70 -7.32 0.77
C THR A 300 -4.97 -6.62 2.10
N SER A 301 -3.98 -5.88 2.61
CA SER A 301 -4.09 -5.10 3.86
C SER A 301 -4.31 -3.61 3.64
N THR A 302 -4.23 -3.14 2.38
CA THR A 302 -4.27 -1.71 2.03
C THR A 302 -5.62 -1.07 2.32
N VAL A 303 -6.70 -1.86 2.33
CA VAL A 303 -8.06 -1.40 2.66
C VAL A 303 -8.11 -0.79 4.07
N VAL A 304 -7.34 -1.32 5.03
CA VAL A 304 -7.28 -0.81 6.40
C VAL A 304 -6.71 0.62 6.47
N THR A 305 -5.94 1.03 5.45
CA THR A 305 -5.29 2.34 5.41
C THR A 305 -6.10 3.40 4.69
N TYR A 306 -7.02 3.01 3.81
CA TYR A 306 -7.80 3.98 3.06
C TYR A 306 -8.90 4.61 3.92
N PRO A 307 -9.20 5.91 3.73
CA PRO A 307 -10.38 6.52 4.32
C PRO A 307 -11.65 5.73 3.97
N TYR A 308 -12.61 5.70 4.88
CA TYR A 308 -13.84 4.93 4.69
C TYR A 308 -14.58 5.26 3.38
N SER A 309 -14.65 6.54 3.01
CA SER A 309 -15.25 6.97 1.74
C SER A 309 -14.57 6.34 0.52
N VAL A 310 -13.24 6.29 0.52
CA VAL A 310 -12.45 5.64 -0.54
C VAL A 310 -12.69 4.13 -0.57
N GLN A 311 -12.80 3.48 0.59
CA GLN A 311 -13.12 2.05 0.66
C GLN A 311 -14.49 1.75 0.04
N VAL A 312 -15.50 2.55 0.35
CA VAL A 312 -16.85 2.40 -0.22
C VAL A 312 -16.84 2.61 -1.73
N ILE A 313 -16.16 3.64 -2.23
CA ILE A 313 -16.03 3.93 -3.67
C ILE A 313 -15.35 2.76 -4.41
N ILE A 314 -14.23 2.25 -3.89
CA ILE A 314 -13.51 1.12 -4.48
C ILE A 314 -14.40 -0.13 -4.49
N PHE A 315 -15.12 -0.38 -3.39
CA PHE A 315 -16.03 -1.52 -3.31
C PHE A 315 -17.21 -1.39 -4.29
N LEU A 316 -17.79 -0.20 -4.43
CA LEU A 316 -18.84 0.07 -5.42
C LEU A 316 -18.33 -0.11 -6.85
N ALA A 317 -17.13 0.40 -7.16
CA ALA A 317 -16.50 0.20 -8.47
C ALA A 317 -16.27 -1.29 -8.76
N PHE A 318 -15.83 -2.07 -7.76
CA PHE A 318 -15.70 -3.53 -7.86
C PHE A 318 -17.06 -4.20 -8.12
N VAL A 319 -18.11 -3.85 -7.36
CA VAL A 319 -19.45 -4.42 -7.58
C VAL A 319 -19.98 -4.09 -8.98
N LEU A 320 -19.83 -2.85 -9.45
CA LEU A 320 -20.28 -2.42 -10.77
C LEU A 320 -19.51 -3.13 -11.89
N THR A 321 -18.18 -3.18 -11.82
CA THR A 321 -17.37 -3.79 -12.86
C THR A 321 -17.43 -5.31 -12.82
N CYS A 322 -17.06 -5.90 -11.68
CA CYS A 322 -16.99 -7.34 -11.53
C CYS A 322 -18.38 -7.96 -11.52
N TRP A 323 -19.32 -7.54 -10.66
CA TRP A 323 -20.59 -8.28 -10.50
C TRP A 323 -21.69 -7.90 -11.49
N ILE A 324 -21.61 -6.75 -12.16
CA ILE A 324 -22.65 -6.28 -13.08
C ILE A 324 -22.14 -6.27 -14.52
N LEU A 325 -21.11 -5.49 -14.84
CA LEU A 325 -20.67 -5.31 -16.22
C LEU A 325 -20.05 -6.58 -16.83
N ILE A 326 -19.23 -7.34 -16.09
CA ILE A 326 -18.60 -8.56 -16.61
C ILE A 326 -19.66 -9.63 -16.97
N PRO A 327 -20.66 -9.95 -16.12
CA PRO A 327 -21.75 -10.84 -16.50
C PRO A 327 -22.57 -10.34 -17.69
N ILE A 328 -22.86 -9.03 -17.75
CA ILE A 328 -23.58 -8.44 -18.87
C ILE A 328 -22.80 -8.64 -20.17
N ALA A 329 -21.49 -8.38 -20.18
CA ALA A 329 -20.69 -8.58 -21.38
C ALA A 329 -20.53 -10.07 -21.74
N TYR A 330 -20.38 -10.94 -20.75
CA TYR A 330 -20.23 -12.37 -20.95
C TYR A 330 -21.50 -13.02 -21.51
N PHE A 331 -22.64 -12.84 -20.84
CA PHE A 331 -23.90 -13.43 -21.26
C PHE A 331 -24.57 -12.66 -22.41
N GLY A 332 -24.24 -11.38 -22.58
CA GLY A 332 -24.72 -10.53 -23.68
C GLY A 332 -23.91 -10.64 -24.96
N ASN A 333 -22.83 -11.45 -25.01
CA ASN A 333 -21.91 -11.55 -26.14
C ASN A 333 -21.35 -10.17 -26.59
N LEU A 334 -21.07 -9.30 -25.62
CA LEU A 334 -20.50 -7.97 -25.87
C LEU A 334 -18.98 -8.04 -25.73
N TRP A 335 -18.30 -7.00 -26.21
CA TRP A 335 -16.84 -6.87 -26.08
C TRP A 335 -16.04 -8.04 -26.68
N GLY A 336 -16.55 -8.62 -27.78
CA GLY A 336 -15.89 -9.72 -28.48
C GLY A 336 -16.13 -11.11 -27.90
N SER A 337 -16.91 -11.26 -26.83
CA SER A 337 -17.39 -12.57 -26.37
C SER A 337 -18.31 -13.24 -27.41
N PRO A 338 -18.20 -14.55 -27.67
CA PRO A 338 -17.34 -15.55 -27.01
C PRO A 338 -16.00 -15.77 -27.73
N THR A 339 -15.60 -14.88 -28.63
CA THR A 339 -14.42 -15.05 -29.50
C THR A 339 -13.13 -15.11 -28.69
N TYR A 340 -13.02 -14.28 -27.66
CA TYR A 340 -11.91 -14.30 -26.69
C TYR A 340 -12.41 -14.06 -25.27
N ASP A 341 -11.61 -14.48 -24.29
CA ASP A 341 -11.98 -14.43 -22.88
C ASP A 341 -12.02 -12.98 -22.36
N ILE A 342 -13.16 -12.59 -21.78
CA ILE A 342 -13.37 -11.27 -21.17
C ILE A 342 -12.47 -11.06 -19.94
N MET A 343 -12.15 -12.16 -19.25
CA MET A 343 -11.33 -12.23 -18.04
C MET A 343 -9.95 -12.81 -18.39
N SER A 344 -9.11 -12.04 -19.07
CA SER A 344 -7.77 -12.46 -19.45
C SER A 344 -6.77 -11.30 -19.40
N ASN A 345 -5.53 -11.64 -19.07
CA ASN A 345 -4.38 -10.72 -19.17
C ASN A 345 -3.64 -10.87 -20.51
N GLU A 346 -4.11 -11.78 -21.38
CA GLU A 346 -3.54 -11.98 -22.71
C GLU A 346 -4.12 -10.99 -23.73
N VAL A 347 -3.39 -10.86 -24.84
CA VAL A 347 -3.76 -10.02 -25.97
C VAL A 347 -4.16 -10.91 -27.13
N PHE A 348 -5.29 -10.58 -27.77
CA PHE A 348 -5.93 -11.40 -28.79
C PHE A 348 -5.98 -10.70 -30.14
N GLN A 349 -6.03 -11.50 -31.19
CA GLN A 349 -6.44 -11.08 -32.53
C GLN A 349 -7.98 -11.03 -32.62
N LYS A 350 -8.51 -10.41 -33.68
CA LYS A 350 -9.96 -10.36 -33.94
C LYS A 350 -10.64 -11.74 -34.01
N ASN A 351 -9.88 -12.78 -34.37
CA ASN A 351 -10.36 -14.16 -34.46
C ASN A 351 -10.31 -14.94 -33.13
N GLY A 352 -9.82 -14.32 -32.05
CA GLY A 352 -9.72 -14.94 -30.72
C GLY A 352 -8.43 -15.69 -30.45
N SER A 353 -7.56 -15.87 -31.45
CA SER A 353 -6.23 -16.45 -31.23
C SER A 353 -5.28 -15.45 -30.56
N SER A 354 -4.26 -15.96 -29.88
CA SER A 354 -3.23 -15.13 -29.27
C SER A 354 -2.55 -14.22 -30.30
N TYR A 355 -2.25 -12.99 -29.89
CA TYR A 355 -1.64 -12.00 -30.79
C TYR A 355 -0.19 -12.37 -31.13
N PRO A 356 0.20 -12.44 -32.43
CA PRO A 356 1.48 -12.99 -32.86
C PRO A 356 2.57 -11.92 -32.80
N LEU A 357 2.99 -11.58 -31.58
CA LEU A 357 4.00 -10.53 -31.34
C LEU A 357 5.33 -10.81 -32.05
N ASN A 358 5.74 -12.08 -32.11
CA ASN A 358 7.02 -12.50 -32.67
C ASN A 358 7.10 -12.30 -34.19
N ASP A 359 5.95 -12.36 -34.89
CA ASP A 359 5.90 -12.25 -36.36
C ASP A 359 5.87 -10.79 -36.84
N LEU A 360 5.64 -9.85 -35.92
CA LEU A 360 5.52 -8.41 -36.21
C LEU A 360 6.85 -7.68 -36.23
N ILE A 361 7.91 -8.29 -35.70
CA ILE A 361 9.23 -7.65 -35.63
C ILE A 361 10.24 -8.58 -36.29
N TYR A 362 11.02 -8.02 -37.22
CA TYR A 362 12.17 -8.72 -37.80
C TYR A 362 13.43 -7.88 -37.65
N ILE A 363 14.56 -8.56 -37.67
CA ILE A 363 15.89 -7.95 -37.60
C ILE A 363 16.45 -7.97 -39.03
N ASP A 364 16.77 -6.81 -39.58
CA ASP A 364 17.46 -6.70 -40.86
C ASP A 364 18.90 -7.21 -40.73
N SER A 365 19.50 -7.54 -41.87
CA SER A 365 20.91 -7.95 -42.03
C SER A 365 21.92 -7.02 -41.35
N ASN A 366 21.56 -5.75 -41.14
CA ASN A 366 22.35 -4.74 -40.42
C ASN A 366 22.17 -4.75 -38.89
N GLY A 367 21.36 -5.66 -38.33
CA GLY A 367 21.04 -5.72 -36.90
C GLY A 367 20.02 -4.67 -36.44
N MET A 368 19.41 -3.93 -37.37
CA MET A 368 18.38 -2.92 -37.11
C MET A 368 17.00 -3.59 -37.03
N GLN A 369 16.20 -3.19 -36.04
CA GLN A 369 14.85 -3.72 -35.85
C GLN A 369 13.85 -2.95 -36.70
N HIS A 370 13.02 -3.69 -37.42
CA HIS A 370 11.94 -3.14 -38.22
C HIS A 370 10.62 -3.83 -37.84
N VAL A 371 9.57 -3.02 -37.73
CA VAL A 371 8.21 -3.55 -37.65
C VAL A 371 7.81 -4.00 -39.04
N ASN A 372 7.30 -5.22 -39.15
CA ASN A 372 6.74 -5.74 -40.38
C ASN A 372 5.36 -5.09 -40.61
N GLU A 373 5.34 -3.92 -41.23
CA GLU A 373 4.13 -3.14 -41.48
C GLU A 373 3.09 -3.95 -42.27
N THR A 374 3.51 -4.71 -43.27
CA THR A 374 2.60 -5.57 -44.04
C THR A 374 1.95 -6.63 -43.15
N ARG A 375 2.71 -7.28 -42.26
CA ARG A 375 2.11 -8.25 -41.33
C ARG A 375 1.22 -7.59 -40.30
N TYR A 376 1.57 -6.41 -39.83
CA TYR A 376 0.74 -5.62 -38.92
C TYR A 376 -0.60 -5.25 -39.56
N GLU A 377 -0.60 -4.85 -40.83
CA GLU A 377 -1.83 -4.57 -41.59
C GLU A 377 -2.69 -5.83 -41.79
N GLU A 378 -2.07 -7.00 -41.98
CA GLU A 378 -2.79 -8.28 -42.10
C GLU A 378 -3.39 -8.77 -40.77
N VAL A 379 -2.65 -8.64 -39.66
CA VAL A 379 -3.06 -9.08 -38.33
C VAL A 379 -4.07 -8.11 -37.70
N GLY A 380 -3.90 -6.81 -37.96
CA GLY A 380 -4.74 -5.74 -37.43
C GLY A 380 -4.44 -5.42 -35.96
N LEU A 381 -5.35 -4.67 -35.33
CA LEU A 381 -5.19 -4.21 -33.96
C LEU A 381 -5.25 -5.35 -32.93
N ALA A 382 -4.51 -5.16 -31.85
CA ALA A 382 -4.57 -6.00 -30.66
C ALA A 382 -5.85 -5.74 -29.85
N TYR A 383 -6.53 -6.81 -29.44
CA TYR A 383 -7.70 -6.78 -28.57
C TYR A 383 -7.35 -7.29 -27.17
N SER A 384 -8.04 -6.79 -26.15
CA SER A 384 -7.84 -7.20 -24.75
C SER A 384 -9.17 -7.50 -24.07
N GLY A 385 -9.12 -8.32 -23.02
CA GLY A 385 -10.29 -8.65 -22.21
C GLY A 385 -10.89 -7.41 -21.55
N ALA A 386 -12.22 -7.33 -21.49
CA ALA A 386 -12.91 -6.15 -20.96
C ALA A 386 -12.52 -5.84 -19.51
N GLN A 387 -12.29 -6.88 -18.70
CA GLN A 387 -11.88 -6.72 -17.30
C GLN A 387 -10.59 -5.88 -17.17
N TYR A 388 -9.58 -6.17 -18.00
CA TYR A 388 -8.30 -5.49 -17.94
C TYR A 388 -8.45 -4.01 -18.33
N THR A 389 -9.19 -3.73 -19.41
CA THR A 389 -9.43 -2.35 -19.87
C THR A 389 -10.24 -1.54 -18.88
N TRP A 390 -11.32 -2.11 -18.33
CA TRP A 390 -12.18 -1.43 -17.37
C TRP A 390 -11.47 -1.18 -16.04
N GLN A 391 -10.60 -2.10 -15.62
CA GLN A 391 -9.77 -1.90 -14.43
C GLN A 391 -8.85 -0.69 -14.60
N ILE A 392 -8.15 -0.57 -15.74
CA ILE A 392 -7.31 0.60 -16.04
C ILE A 392 -8.13 1.88 -15.98
N PHE A 393 -9.28 1.91 -16.68
CA PHE A 393 -10.14 3.09 -16.72
C PHE A 393 -10.66 3.50 -15.34
N MET A 394 -11.12 2.54 -14.52
CA MET A 394 -11.65 2.83 -13.19
C MET A 394 -10.58 3.40 -12.26
N VAL A 395 -9.36 2.85 -12.28
CA VAL A 395 -8.25 3.35 -11.44
C VAL A 395 -7.93 4.80 -11.78
N GLU A 396 -7.83 5.15 -13.06
CA GLU A 396 -7.52 6.52 -13.51
C GLU A 396 -8.65 7.52 -13.17
N SER A 397 -9.90 7.07 -13.22
CA SER A 397 -11.07 7.92 -12.93
C SER A 397 -11.18 8.33 -11.46
N ILE A 398 -10.73 7.47 -10.52
CA ILE A 398 -10.73 7.77 -9.08
C ILE A 398 -9.83 8.98 -8.78
N PHE A 399 -8.70 9.13 -9.50
CA PHE A 399 -7.76 10.23 -9.28
C PHE A 399 -8.27 11.59 -9.80
N HIS A 400 -9.26 11.61 -10.70
CA HIS A 400 -9.81 12.84 -11.28
C HIS A 400 -10.95 13.47 -10.47
N THR A 401 -11.33 12.89 -9.32
CA THR A 401 -12.46 13.41 -8.52
C THR A 401 -11.99 14.54 -7.59
N PRO A 402 -12.40 15.82 -7.82
CA PRO A 402 -12.00 16.93 -6.96
C PRO A 402 -12.59 16.80 -5.55
N ARG A 403 -11.72 17.00 -4.55
CA ARG A 403 -11.95 16.71 -3.13
C ARG A 403 -12.87 17.72 -2.42
N SER A 404 -13.21 18.85 -3.02
CA SER A 404 -13.93 19.94 -2.32
C SER A 404 -15.41 19.66 -2.03
N SER A 405 -15.97 18.53 -2.49
CA SER A 405 -17.35 18.10 -2.18
C SER A 405 -17.49 16.57 -2.19
N ALA A 406 -16.61 15.89 -1.45
CA ALA A 406 -16.32 14.46 -1.55
C ALA A 406 -17.52 13.47 -1.46
N ASP A 407 -18.67 13.85 -0.90
CA ASP A 407 -19.81 12.92 -0.80
C ASP A 407 -20.79 12.98 -1.98
N LYS A 408 -20.87 14.11 -2.70
CA LYS A 408 -21.75 14.23 -3.88
C LYS A 408 -20.96 14.06 -5.18
N SER A 409 -19.78 14.68 -5.28
CA SER A 409 -18.97 14.64 -6.50
C SER A 409 -18.40 13.24 -6.81
N ALA A 410 -18.15 12.41 -5.79
CA ALA A 410 -17.64 11.05 -5.99
C ALA A 410 -18.72 10.10 -6.53
N VAL A 411 -19.96 10.25 -6.05
CA VAL A 411 -21.12 9.51 -6.58
C VAL A 411 -21.44 9.99 -7.99
N ASP A 412 -21.44 11.29 -8.24
CA ASP A 412 -21.65 11.87 -9.57
C ASP A 412 -20.54 11.45 -10.55
N GLY A 413 -19.28 11.39 -10.09
CA GLY A 413 -18.14 10.89 -10.85
C GLY A 413 -18.27 9.40 -11.20
N LEU A 414 -18.63 8.56 -10.24
CA LEU A 414 -18.95 7.15 -10.47
C LEU A 414 -20.12 6.96 -11.45
N VAL A 415 -21.15 7.80 -11.38
CA VAL A 415 -22.28 7.80 -12.33
C VAL A 415 -21.83 8.22 -13.72
N TYR A 416 -20.97 9.24 -13.84
CA TYR A 416 -20.41 9.67 -15.12
C TYR A 416 -19.52 8.60 -15.75
N VAL A 417 -18.68 7.96 -14.95
CA VAL A 417 -17.82 6.84 -15.32
C VAL A 417 -18.65 5.63 -15.72
N PHE A 418 -19.73 5.33 -14.99
CA PHE A 418 -20.69 4.29 -15.32
C PHE A 418 -21.40 4.57 -16.65
N LEU A 419 -21.87 5.80 -16.88
CA LEU A 419 -22.48 6.21 -18.15
C LEU A 419 -21.50 6.12 -19.31
N TYR A 420 -20.24 6.50 -19.12
CA TYR A 420 -19.20 6.41 -20.14
C TYR A 420 -18.85 4.94 -20.48
N LEU A 421 -18.76 4.08 -19.46
CA LEU A 421 -18.58 2.64 -19.63
C LEU A 421 -19.77 1.99 -20.32
N VAL A 422 -21.00 2.33 -19.93
CA VAL A 422 -22.22 1.86 -20.60
C VAL A 422 -22.20 2.31 -22.07
N CYS A 423 -21.86 3.55 -22.36
CA CYS A 423 -21.69 4.02 -23.74
C CYS A 423 -20.53 3.33 -24.49
N SER A 424 -19.49 2.86 -23.80
CA SER A 424 -18.37 2.13 -24.43
C SER A 424 -18.70 0.65 -24.66
N VAL A 425 -19.53 0.06 -23.81
CA VAL A 425 -19.97 -1.34 -23.89
C VAL A 425 -21.14 -1.51 -24.87
N PHE A 426 -22.02 -0.51 -24.97
CA PHE A 426 -23.22 -0.52 -25.80
C PHE A 426 -23.20 0.50 -26.95
N GLY A 427 -22.10 1.24 -27.11
CA GLY A 427 -21.91 2.17 -28.22
C GLY A 427 -21.75 1.43 -29.55
N PRO A 428 -22.16 2.06 -30.67
CA PRO A 428 -22.08 1.46 -32.00
C PRO A 428 -20.64 1.20 -32.47
#